data_AF-A0A914WRM1-F1
#
_entry.id   AF-A0A914WRM1-F1
#
_cell.length_a   1.000
_cell.length_b   1.000
_cell.length_c   1.000
_cell.angle_alpha   90.00
_cell.angle_beta   90.00
_cell.angle_gamma   90.00
#
_symmetry.space_group_name_H-M   'P 1'
#
loop_
_entity.id
_entity.type
_entity.pdbx_description
1 polymer ?
#
loop_
_entity_poly.entity_id
_entity_poly.type
_entity_poly.pdbx_seq_one_letter_code
_entity_poly.pdbx_strand_id
1 'polypeptide(L)'
;MGEDWGVVDEGDLFSTAGTTKSLNDLVESLVSGVAAAEPRFPLSTDHAPVQIVSGAVPTQHRPTCAPKILKVRPKTAPKQPSAKRVTFDVQKLAASESTGAAKEDATARLVLQLGALPAKKKSLNYKTLKDDRRRSNEAAKDQSLINLKPHTFKKNARKKGKKQRAKK
;
A
#
# COMPACT_ATOMS: atom_id res chain seq x y z
N MET A 1 14.62 17.87 -17.30
CA MET A 1 14.85 16.67 -16.46
C MET A 1 13.68 16.61 -15.49
N GLY A 2 12.86 15.57 -15.61
CA GLY A 2 11.80 15.24 -14.66
C GLY A 2 11.68 13.73 -14.71
N GLU A 3 12.15 13.08 -13.66
CA GLU A 3 12.13 11.63 -13.47
C GLU A 3 10.68 11.19 -13.24
N ASP A 4 10.07 10.59 -14.26
CA ASP A 4 8.69 10.13 -14.22
C ASP A 4 8.66 8.73 -13.59
N TRP A 5 8.28 8.67 -12.32
CA TRP A 5 8.04 7.42 -11.60
C TRP A 5 6.74 6.82 -12.12
N GLY A 6 6.86 5.99 -13.16
CA GLY A 6 5.76 5.36 -13.88
C GLY A 6 4.64 4.88 -12.96
N VAL A 7 3.52 5.58 -13.01
CA VAL A 7 2.27 5.16 -12.38
C VAL A 7 1.77 3.96 -13.19
N VAL A 8 1.94 2.76 -12.63
CA VAL A 8 1.30 1.54 -13.11
C VAL A 8 -0.19 1.69 -12.83
N ASP A 9 -1.02 1.58 -13.87
CA ASP A 9 -2.48 1.59 -13.77
C ASP A 9 -2.92 0.48 -12.80
N GLU A 10 -3.80 0.80 -11.84
CA GLU A 10 -4.24 -0.15 -10.80
C GLU A 10 -4.91 -1.42 -11.38
N GLY A 11 -5.34 -1.39 -12.64
CA GLY A 11 -5.89 -2.55 -13.35
C GLY A 11 -4.84 -3.57 -13.81
N ASP A 12 -3.57 -3.18 -13.98
CA ASP A 12 -2.51 -4.06 -14.49
C ASP A 12 -1.66 -4.66 -13.35
N LEU A 13 -1.62 -3.99 -12.19
CA LEU A 13 -0.89 -4.46 -11.00
C LEU A 13 -1.53 -5.71 -10.35
N PHE A 14 -2.84 -5.88 -10.49
CA PHE A 14 -3.57 -7.00 -9.87
C PHE A 14 -3.98 -8.10 -10.85
N SER A 15 -3.81 -7.90 -12.17
CA SER A 15 -4.29 -8.86 -13.18
C SER A 15 -3.21 -9.87 -13.64
N THR A 16 -1.92 -9.60 -13.40
CA THR A 16 -0.82 -10.49 -13.82
C THR A 16 -0.24 -11.37 -12.71
N ALA A 17 -0.69 -11.23 -11.45
CA ALA A 17 -0.24 -12.06 -10.34
C ALA A 17 -1.38 -12.94 -9.80
N GLY A 18 -1.77 -13.94 -10.58
CA GLY A 18 -2.70 -14.99 -10.17
C GLY A 18 -2.14 -15.95 -9.10
N THR A 19 -1.63 -15.44 -7.98
CA THR A 19 -1.36 -16.24 -6.79
C THR A 19 -1.65 -15.43 -5.52
N THR A 20 -2.80 -15.66 -4.89
CA THR A 20 -3.08 -15.22 -3.52
C THR A 20 -2.28 -16.09 -2.56
N LYS A 21 -0.96 -15.91 -2.50
CA LYS A 21 -0.12 -16.55 -1.47
C LYS A 21 -0.43 -15.90 -0.13
N SER A 22 -0.67 -16.71 0.89
CA SER A 22 -0.88 -16.17 2.23
C SER A 22 0.42 -15.55 2.74
N LEU A 23 0.33 -14.64 3.70
CA LEU A 23 1.52 -14.05 4.33
C LEU A 23 2.43 -15.12 4.94
N ASN A 24 1.86 -16.23 5.41
CA ASN A 24 2.62 -17.39 5.89
C ASN A 24 3.43 -18.07 4.78
N ASP A 25 2.86 -18.25 3.57
CA ASP A 25 3.58 -18.84 2.44
C ASP A 25 4.78 -17.99 2.01
N LEU A 26 4.66 -16.67 2.11
CA LEU A 26 5.74 -15.74 1.80
C LEU A 26 6.88 -15.83 2.83
N VAL A 27 6.52 -15.95 4.12
CA VAL A 27 7.51 -16.10 5.19
C VAL A 27 8.24 -17.45 5.08
N GLU A 28 7.53 -18.52 4.77
CA GLU A 28 8.14 -19.86 4.59
C GLU A 28 9.05 -19.92 3.35
N SER A 29 8.71 -19.22 2.27
CA SER A 29 9.57 -19.09 1.09
C SER A 29 10.88 -18.34 1.37
N LEU A 30 10.86 -17.33 2.24
CA LEU A 30 12.06 -16.59 2.63
C LEU A 30 13.00 -17.43 3.49
N VAL A 31 12.43 -18.25 4.37
CA VAL A 31 13.21 -19.19 5.20
C VAL A 31 13.76 -20.35 4.36
N SER A 32 13.00 -20.81 3.36
CA SER A 32 13.44 -21.88 2.44
C SER A 32 14.41 -21.41 1.35
N GLY A 33 14.48 -20.11 1.06
CA GLY A 33 15.33 -19.52 0.01
C GLY A 33 16.77 -19.21 0.41
N VAL A 34 17.14 -19.40 1.69
CA VAL A 34 18.52 -19.24 2.20
C VAL A 34 19.29 -20.57 2.08
N ALA A 35 19.19 -21.21 0.92
CA ALA A 35 20.06 -22.31 0.54
C ALA A 35 20.23 -22.33 -0.98
N ALA A 36 21.44 -22.00 -1.43
CA ALA A 36 21.93 -22.07 -2.81
C ALA A 36 21.54 -20.92 -3.76
N ALA A 37 22.36 -19.87 -3.78
CA ALA A 37 23.09 -19.40 -4.97
C ALA A 37 23.84 -18.10 -4.65
N GLU A 38 25.09 -18.22 -4.21
CA GLU A 38 26.05 -17.12 -4.15
C GLU A 38 26.38 -16.62 -5.57
N PRO A 39 26.16 -15.35 -5.93
CA PRO A 39 26.77 -14.77 -7.12
C PRO A 39 28.22 -14.36 -6.78
N ARG A 40 29.14 -15.27 -7.08
CA ARG A 40 30.59 -15.08 -6.98
C ARG A 40 31.06 -14.15 -8.10
N PHE A 41 31.26 -12.87 -7.82
CA PHE A 41 31.94 -11.95 -8.73
C PHE A 41 33.46 -12.15 -8.62
N PRO A 42 34.19 -12.54 -9.69
CA PRO A 42 35.64 -12.52 -9.65
C PRO A 42 36.13 -11.09 -9.87
N LEU A 43 36.58 -10.46 -8.79
CA LEU A 43 37.40 -9.26 -8.83
C LEU A 43 38.84 -9.72 -9.12
N SER A 44 39.37 -9.42 -10.31
CA SER A 44 40.80 -9.58 -10.59
C SER A 44 41.36 -8.30 -11.20
N THR A 45 42.05 -7.54 -10.36
CA THR A 45 43.06 -6.55 -10.74
C THR A 45 44.41 -7.28 -10.75
N ASP A 46 45.11 -7.31 -11.89
CA ASP A 46 46.57 -7.09 -12.01
C ASP A 46 47.15 -7.59 -13.37
N HIS A 47 47.76 -6.63 -14.06
CA HIS A 47 48.83 -6.64 -15.07
C HIS A 47 49.29 -7.94 -15.79
N ALA A 48 49.03 -8.02 -17.11
CA ALA A 48 49.98 -8.46 -18.16
C ALA A 48 49.41 -8.16 -19.58
N PRO A 49 50.22 -7.82 -20.60
CA PRO A 49 49.73 -7.51 -21.94
C PRO A 49 49.37 -8.80 -22.72
N VAL A 50 48.08 -9.08 -22.85
CA VAL A 50 47.60 -10.21 -23.65
C VAL A 50 47.56 -9.81 -25.13
N GLN A 51 48.35 -10.54 -25.91
CA GLN A 51 48.50 -10.46 -27.35
C GLN A 51 47.19 -10.86 -28.05
N ILE A 52 46.56 -9.94 -28.80
CA ILE A 52 45.33 -10.22 -29.55
C ILE A 52 45.69 -10.93 -30.85
N VAL A 53 45.55 -12.26 -30.87
CA VAL A 53 45.57 -13.06 -32.11
C VAL A 53 44.18 -13.01 -32.73
N SER A 54 44.07 -12.38 -33.89
CA SER A 54 42.82 -12.31 -34.67
C SER A 54 42.48 -13.69 -35.26
N GLY A 55 41.73 -14.49 -34.52
CA GLY A 55 41.12 -15.72 -35.03
C GLY A 55 39.85 -15.40 -35.83
N ALA A 56 39.89 -15.61 -37.14
CA ALA A 56 38.71 -15.52 -38.00
C ALA A 56 37.79 -16.73 -37.72
N VAL A 57 36.64 -16.48 -37.08
CA VAL A 57 35.55 -17.45 -36.94
C VAL A 57 34.51 -17.16 -38.02
N PRO A 58 34.12 -18.12 -38.88
CA PRO A 58 33.06 -17.91 -39.84
C PRO A 58 31.70 -17.99 -39.13
N THR A 59 31.17 -16.86 -38.68
CA THR A 59 29.79 -16.78 -38.20
C THR A 59 28.84 -16.81 -39.39
N GLN A 60 28.20 -17.96 -39.65
CA GLN A 60 26.98 -18.02 -40.47
C GLN A 60 25.83 -17.34 -39.71
N HIS A 61 25.80 -16.01 -39.74
CA HIS A 61 24.62 -15.25 -39.34
C HIS A 61 23.58 -15.36 -40.45
N ARG A 62 22.55 -16.18 -40.25
CA ARG A 62 21.31 -16.02 -41.01
C ARG A 62 20.74 -14.63 -40.64
N PRO A 63 20.37 -13.79 -41.62
CA PRO A 63 19.71 -12.53 -41.32
C PRO A 63 18.34 -12.86 -40.73
N THR A 64 18.20 -12.75 -39.41
CA THR A 64 16.88 -12.67 -38.80
C THR A 64 16.31 -11.31 -39.20
N CYS A 65 15.30 -11.36 -40.07
CA CYS A 65 14.49 -10.21 -40.43
C CYS A 65 13.82 -9.70 -39.14
N ALA A 66 14.40 -8.65 -38.55
CA ALA A 66 13.76 -7.98 -37.42
C ALA A 66 12.38 -7.51 -37.89
N PRO A 67 11.29 -7.88 -37.19
CA PRO A 67 9.97 -7.42 -37.58
C PRO A 67 9.98 -5.90 -37.59
N LYS A 68 9.57 -5.31 -38.71
CA LYS A 68 9.42 -3.87 -38.87
C LYS A 68 8.68 -3.34 -37.65
N ILE A 69 9.36 -2.56 -36.82
CA ILE A 69 8.75 -1.80 -35.73
C ILE A 69 7.81 -0.83 -36.44
N LEU A 70 6.55 -1.26 -36.58
CA LEU A 70 5.48 -0.44 -37.09
C LEU A 70 5.54 0.82 -36.22
N LYS A 71 5.71 1.96 -36.86
CA LYS A 71 5.82 3.25 -36.21
C LYS A 71 4.46 3.53 -35.53
N VAL A 72 4.26 3.01 -34.31
CA VAL A 72 3.05 3.23 -33.54
C VAL A 72 3.05 4.72 -33.23
N ARG A 73 2.12 5.45 -33.86
CA ARG A 73 1.92 6.86 -33.56
C ARG A 73 1.58 6.96 -32.07
N PRO A 74 2.22 7.88 -31.31
CA PRO A 74 1.88 8.04 -29.91
C PRO A 74 0.38 8.30 -29.80
N LYS A 75 -0.29 7.55 -28.92
CA LYS A 75 -1.70 7.79 -28.59
C LYS A 75 -1.81 9.27 -28.20
N THR A 76 -2.78 9.94 -28.80
CA THR A 76 -2.99 11.39 -28.69
C THR A 76 -2.92 11.84 -27.24
N ALA A 77 -2.21 12.96 -27.00
CA ALA A 77 -2.09 13.59 -25.69
C ALA A 77 -3.47 13.70 -24.98
N PRO A 78 -3.51 13.64 -23.64
CA PRO A 78 -4.75 13.80 -22.89
C PRO A 78 -5.41 15.12 -23.32
N LYS A 79 -6.64 15.01 -23.84
CA LYS A 79 -7.42 16.17 -24.27
C LYS A 79 -7.63 17.08 -23.05
N GLN A 80 -7.12 18.29 -23.14
CA GLN A 80 -7.45 19.34 -22.19
C GLN A 80 -8.98 19.51 -22.16
N PRO A 81 -9.59 19.60 -20.97
CA PRO A 81 -11.03 19.78 -20.87
C PRO A 81 -11.42 21.09 -21.54
N SER A 82 -12.53 21.07 -22.30
CA SER A 82 -13.06 22.29 -22.90
C SER A 82 -13.58 23.22 -21.82
N ALA A 83 -13.47 24.53 -22.03
CA ALA A 83 -13.95 25.53 -21.07
C ALA A 83 -15.42 25.28 -20.67
N LYS A 84 -16.28 24.88 -21.62
CA LYS A 84 -17.69 24.53 -21.38
C LYS A 84 -17.86 23.38 -20.38
N ARG A 85 -16.99 22.36 -20.46
CA ARG A 85 -17.01 21.23 -19.53
C ARG A 85 -16.59 21.68 -18.14
N VAL A 86 -15.50 22.45 -18.05
CA VAL A 86 -15.02 23.00 -16.77
C VAL A 86 -16.11 23.86 -16.11
N THR A 87 -16.76 24.77 -16.85
CA THR A 87 -17.82 25.61 -16.29
C THR A 87 -19.02 24.81 -15.83
N PHE A 88 -19.40 23.77 -16.57
CA PHE A 88 -20.50 22.88 -16.19
C PHE A 88 -20.17 22.11 -14.90
N ASP A 89 -18.97 21.55 -14.80
CA ASP A 89 -18.52 20.79 -13.64
C ASP A 89 -18.46 21.69 -12.38
N VAL A 90 -17.95 22.92 -12.50
CA VAL A 90 -17.95 23.91 -11.41
C VAL A 90 -19.37 24.26 -10.98
N GLN A 91 -20.28 24.52 -11.93
CA GLN A 91 -21.66 24.85 -11.62
C GLN A 91 -22.39 23.69 -10.94
N LYS A 92 -22.14 22.46 -11.38
CA LYS A 92 -22.71 21.24 -10.80
C LYS A 92 -22.30 21.09 -9.33
N LEU A 93 -21.01 21.29 -9.02
CA LEU A 93 -20.50 21.22 -7.65
C LEU A 93 -21.08 22.33 -6.76
N ALA A 94 -21.15 23.56 -7.29
CA ALA A 94 -21.75 24.69 -6.57
C ALA A 94 -23.24 24.44 -6.24
N ALA A 95 -23.99 23.88 -7.19
CA ALA A 95 -25.39 23.53 -6.99
C ALA A 95 -25.56 22.45 -5.90
N SER A 96 -24.73 21.40 -5.90
CA SER A 96 -24.82 20.32 -4.90
C SER A 96 -24.55 20.79 -3.46
N GLU A 97 -23.60 21.70 -3.27
CA GLU A 97 -23.19 22.22 -1.96
C GLU A 97 -24.20 23.26 -1.39
N SER A 98 -24.99 23.90 -2.25
CA SER A 98 -25.89 25.01 -1.86
C SER A 98 -27.12 24.63 -1.00
N THR A 99 -27.36 23.33 -0.77
CA THR A 99 -28.62 22.82 -0.20
C THR A 99 -28.65 22.77 1.34
N GLY A 100 -27.82 23.54 2.06
CA GLY A 100 -27.65 23.39 3.52
C GLY A 100 -27.64 24.68 4.34
N ALA A 101 -28.03 24.59 5.61
CA ALA A 101 -28.07 25.71 6.57
C ALA A 101 -26.67 26.22 6.99
N ALA A 102 -25.63 25.41 6.84
CA ALA A 102 -24.24 25.78 7.16
C ALA A 102 -23.49 26.23 5.91
N LYS A 103 -23.73 27.48 5.50
CA LYS A 103 -23.12 28.08 4.29
C LYS A 103 -21.59 28.03 4.32
N GLU A 104 -20.98 28.29 5.47
CA GLU A 104 -19.51 28.31 5.61
C GLU A 104 -18.90 26.91 5.39
N ASP A 105 -19.49 25.87 5.97
CA ASP A 105 -19.01 24.49 5.79
C ASP A 105 -19.18 24.01 4.34
N ALA A 106 -20.29 24.38 3.69
CA ALA A 106 -20.52 24.08 2.28
C ALA A 106 -19.49 24.78 1.37
N THR A 107 -19.18 26.04 1.65
CA THR A 107 -18.13 26.75 0.90
C THR A 107 -16.76 26.12 1.09
N ALA A 108 -16.42 25.70 2.31
CA ALA A 108 -15.15 25.03 2.59
C ALA A 108 -15.02 23.71 1.82
N ARG A 109 -16.08 22.90 1.75
CA ARG A 109 -16.11 21.64 0.99
C ARG A 109 -16.02 21.87 -0.52
N LEU A 110 -16.75 22.84 -1.05
CA LEU A 110 -16.67 23.22 -2.47
C LEU A 110 -15.24 23.62 -2.86
N VAL A 111 -14.60 24.45 -2.04
CA VAL A 111 -13.22 24.92 -2.26
C VAL A 111 -12.24 23.74 -2.30
N LEU A 112 -12.41 22.75 -1.41
CA LEU A 112 -11.61 21.52 -1.43
C LEU A 112 -11.87 20.66 -2.68
N GLN A 113 -13.13 20.53 -3.12
CA GLN A 113 -13.50 19.78 -4.33
C GLN A 113 -12.93 20.40 -5.61
N LEU A 114 -12.78 21.73 -5.63
CA LEU A 114 -12.12 22.46 -6.72
C LEU A 114 -10.59 22.34 -6.70
N GLY A 115 -10.03 21.59 -5.73
CA GLY A 115 -8.60 21.31 -5.63
C GLY A 115 -7.80 22.33 -4.83
N ALA A 116 -8.46 23.21 -4.07
CA ALA A 116 -7.75 24.08 -3.16
C ALA A 116 -7.12 23.28 -2.01
N LEU A 117 -5.98 23.75 -1.52
CA LEU A 117 -5.32 23.15 -0.37
C LEU A 117 -6.09 23.45 0.92
N PRO A 118 -6.21 22.47 1.84
CA PRO A 118 -6.84 22.71 3.13
C PRO A 118 -6.07 23.77 3.91
N ALA A 119 -6.80 24.56 4.71
CA ALA A 119 -6.19 25.55 5.57
C ALA A 119 -5.14 24.91 6.49
N LYS A 120 -3.98 25.54 6.59
CA LYS A 120 -2.91 25.09 7.50
C LYS A 120 -3.45 25.11 8.93
N LYS A 121 -3.36 23.96 9.61
CA LYS A 121 -3.72 23.87 11.02
C LYS A 121 -2.80 24.77 11.83
N LYS A 122 -3.34 25.42 12.86
CA LYS A 122 -2.54 26.18 13.83
C LYS A 122 -1.52 25.22 14.46
N SER A 123 -0.27 25.66 14.60
CA SER A 123 0.72 24.90 15.35
C SER A 123 0.25 24.74 16.79
N LEU A 124 0.18 23.50 17.26
CA LEU A 124 -0.17 23.19 18.64
C LEU A 124 1.10 23.26 19.50
N ASN A 125 0.95 23.75 20.74
CA ASN A 125 2.06 23.77 21.69
C ASN A 125 2.44 22.33 22.05
N TYR A 126 3.74 22.01 22.04
CA TYR A 126 4.21 20.66 22.34
C TYR A 126 3.77 20.18 23.73
N LYS A 127 3.72 21.07 24.73
CA LYS A 127 3.28 20.73 26.09
C LYS A 127 1.83 20.25 26.10
N THR A 128 0.94 20.98 25.44
CA THR A 128 -0.48 20.59 25.35
C THR A 128 -0.65 19.28 24.60
N LEU A 129 0.09 19.09 23.51
CA LEU A 129 0.06 17.86 22.72
C LEU A 129 0.57 16.65 23.51
N LYS A 130 1.56 16.84 24.38
CA LYS A 130 2.07 15.81 25.28
C LYS A 130 1.04 15.41 26.33
N ASP A 131 0.37 16.40 26.92
CA ASP A 131 -0.68 16.17 27.92
C ASP A 131 -1.90 15.46 27.31
N ASP A 132 -2.33 15.86 26.12
CA ASP A 132 -3.44 15.22 25.41
C ASP A 132 -3.11 13.77 25.03
N ARG A 133 -1.88 13.51 24.57
CA ARG A 133 -1.42 12.14 24.29
C ARG A 133 -1.41 11.29 25.56
N ARG A 134 -0.99 11.84 26.70
CA ARG A 134 -1.02 11.14 27.99
C ARG A 134 -2.46 10.79 28.39
N ARG A 135 -3.37 11.76 28.34
CA ARG A 135 -4.79 11.55 28.68
C ARG A 135 -5.46 10.54 27.75
N SER A 136 -5.19 10.60 26.45
CA SER A 136 -5.73 9.65 25.48
C SER A 136 -5.25 8.22 25.74
N ASN A 137 -3.98 8.04 26.09
CA ASN A 137 -3.44 6.72 26.45
C ASN A 137 -4.02 6.19 27.78
N GLU A 138 -4.26 7.04 28.76
CA GLU A 138 -4.92 6.67 30.02
C GLU A 138 -6.37 6.25 29.75
N ALA A 139 -7.13 7.05 29.00
CA ALA A 139 -8.50 6.71 28.61
C ALA A 139 -8.59 5.41 27.77
N ALA A 140 -7.62 5.16 26.88
CA ALA A 140 -7.56 3.92 26.11
C ALA A 140 -7.31 2.70 27.01
N LYS A 141 -6.48 2.83 28.05
CA LYS A 141 -6.26 1.77 29.05
C LYS A 141 -7.52 1.52 29.87
N ASP A 142 -8.18 2.57 30.32
CA ASP A 142 -9.42 2.42 31.09
C ASP A 142 -10.52 1.75 30.25
N GLN A 143 -10.66 2.12 28.97
CA GLN A 143 -11.56 1.41 28.06
C GLN A 143 -11.16 -0.05 27.83
N SER A 144 -9.86 -0.36 27.74
CA SER A 144 -9.40 -1.75 27.61
C SER A 144 -9.73 -2.60 28.85
N LEU A 145 -9.67 -2.00 30.05
CA LEU A 145 -10.04 -2.65 31.30
C LEU A 145 -11.55 -2.86 31.42
N ILE A 146 -12.37 -1.93 30.93
CA ILE A 146 -13.83 -2.08 30.88
C ILE A 146 -14.25 -3.16 29.87
N ASN A 147 -13.50 -3.33 28.77
CA ASN A 147 -13.80 -4.32 27.73
C ASN A 147 -13.39 -5.75 28.10
N LEU A 148 -12.59 -5.94 29.16
CA LEU A 148 -12.31 -7.25 29.73
C LEU A 148 -13.54 -7.71 30.53
N LYS A 149 -14.43 -8.48 29.89
CA LYS A 149 -15.54 -9.15 30.59
C LYS A 149 -14.96 -9.96 31.76
N PRO A 150 -15.51 -9.84 32.99
CA PRO A 150 -15.04 -10.64 34.11
C PRO A 150 -15.26 -12.11 33.78
N HIS A 151 -14.19 -12.85 33.54
CA HIS A 151 -14.23 -14.29 33.36
C HIS A 151 -14.58 -14.93 34.70
N THR A 152 -15.87 -15.05 34.99
CA THR A 152 -16.36 -15.71 36.20
C THR A 152 -15.97 -17.19 36.13
N PHE A 153 -14.95 -17.59 36.89
CA PHE A 153 -14.62 -19.01 37.07
C PHE A 153 -15.80 -19.69 37.77
N LYS A 154 -16.57 -20.48 37.01
CA LYS A 154 -17.62 -21.35 37.56
C LYS A 154 -16.93 -22.40 38.44
N LYS A 155 -17.01 -22.23 39.76
CA LYS A 155 -16.55 -23.24 40.72
C LYS A 155 -17.50 -24.44 40.63
N ASN A 156 -17.06 -25.52 39.99
CA ASN A 156 -17.81 -26.77 39.93
C ASN A 156 -17.87 -27.38 41.34
N ALA A 157 -19.00 -27.21 42.03
CA ALA A 157 -19.26 -27.85 43.30
C ALA A 157 -19.39 -29.37 43.09
N ARG A 158 -18.42 -30.15 43.58
CA ARG A 158 -18.48 -31.61 43.61
C ARG A 158 -19.66 -32.07 44.49
N LYS A 159 -20.73 -32.54 43.85
CA LYS A 159 -21.90 -33.13 44.52
C LYS A 159 -21.46 -34.43 45.22
N LYS A 160 -21.26 -34.40 46.55
CA LYS A 160 -21.02 -35.62 47.35
C LYS A 160 -22.30 -36.46 47.34
N GLY A 161 -22.31 -37.57 46.60
CA GLY A 161 -23.40 -38.55 46.63
C GLY A 161 -23.50 -39.23 47.99
N LYS A 162 -24.68 -39.14 48.63
CA LYS A 162 -25.02 -39.94 49.81
C LYS A 162 -25.24 -41.39 49.37
N LYS A 163 -24.32 -42.30 49.73
CA LYS A 163 -24.60 -43.74 49.68
C LYS A 163 -25.59 -44.08 50.79
N GLN A 164 -26.81 -44.50 50.44
CA GLN A 164 -27.71 -45.15 51.39
C GLN A 164 -27.13 -46.54 51.73
N ARG A 165 -26.95 -46.81 53.02
CA ARG A 165 -26.60 -48.14 53.53
C ARG A 165 -27.91 -48.90 53.74
N ALA A 166 -28.11 -50.01 53.02
CA ALA A 166 -29.18 -50.95 53.29
C ALA A 166 -28.97 -51.58 54.68
N LYS A 167 -30.02 -51.60 55.50
CA LYS A 167 -30.05 -52.34 56.77
C LYS A 167 -30.60 -53.75 56.52
N LYS A 168 -30.06 -54.63 57.34
CA LYS A 168 -30.19 -56.09 57.44
C LYS A 168 -31.58 -56.51 57.91
#